data_AF-A0A6I2FE33-F1
#
_entry.id   AF-A0A6I2FE33-F1
#
_cell.length_a   1.000
_cell.length_b   1.000
_cell.length_c   1.000
_cell.angle_alpha   90.00
_cell.angle_beta   90.00
_cell.angle_gamma   90.00
#
_symmetry.space_group_name_H-M   'P 1'
#
loop_
_entity.id
_entity.type
_entity.pdbx_description
1 polymer ?
#
loop_
_entity_poly.entity_id
_entity_poly.type
_entity_poly.pdbx_seq_one_letter_code
_entity_poly.pdbx_strand_id
1 'polypeptide(L)'
;MTPAEPDDSGDIHCRLDELLADRGLTLARLSELVGVSVVNLSVLKNDRARAIRFTTLQAICEALDCEVGDLLVRRREGRHGPTLSEAADEPAT
;
A
#
# COMPACT_ATOMS: atom_id res chain seq x y z
N MET A 1 -32.96 6.66 -9.79
CA MET A 1 -31.55 6.23 -9.88
C MET A 1 -31.00 6.34 -8.47
N THR A 2 -30.99 5.23 -7.72
CA THR A 2 -30.47 5.21 -6.36
C THR A 2 -28.97 5.45 -6.43
N PRO A 3 -28.40 6.44 -5.71
CA PRO A 3 -26.96 6.55 -5.65
C PRO A 3 -26.44 5.26 -5.01
N ALA A 4 -25.45 4.63 -5.65
CA ALA A 4 -24.71 3.57 -5.00
C ALA A 4 -24.11 4.18 -3.73
N GLU A 5 -24.55 3.70 -2.56
CA GLU A 5 -23.88 3.96 -1.29
C GLU A 5 -22.39 3.66 -1.53
N PRO A 6 -21.47 4.61 -1.31
CA PRO A 6 -20.06 4.36 -1.53
C PRO A 6 -19.66 3.24 -0.57
N ASP A 7 -19.33 2.08 -1.11
CA ASP A 7 -18.74 0.99 -0.37
C ASP A 7 -17.47 1.56 0.30
N ASP A 8 -17.54 1.79 1.61
CA ASP A 8 -16.47 2.42 2.41
C ASP A 8 -15.30 1.44 2.64
N SER A 9 -15.24 0.33 1.90
CA SER A 9 -14.08 -0.56 1.78
C SER A 9 -13.30 -0.21 0.53
N GLY A 10 -12.34 0.70 0.66
CA GLY A 10 -11.43 1.00 -0.44
C GLY A 10 -10.70 -0.25 -0.94
N ASP A 11 -10.64 -0.43 -2.25
CA ASP A 11 -9.85 -1.46 -2.93
C ASP A 11 -8.32 -1.27 -2.76
N ILE A 12 -7.89 -0.22 -2.05
CA ILE A 12 -6.48 0.13 -1.85
C ILE A 12 -6.07 -0.26 -0.42
N HIS A 13 -5.00 -1.03 -0.32
CA HIS A 13 -4.35 -1.40 0.93
C HIS A 13 -2.99 -0.70 1.05
N CYS A 14 -2.71 -0.21 2.26
CA CYS A 14 -1.48 0.45 2.63
C CYS A 14 -0.57 -0.50 3.41
N ARG A 15 0.58 -0.87 2.82
CA ARG A 15 1.59 -1.75 3.42
C ARG A 15 2.55 -1.01 4.35
N LEU A 16 2.12 0.11 4.91
CA LEU A 16 2.97 0.96 5.75
C LEU A 16 3.50 0.20 6.97
N ASP A 17 2.71 -0.72 7.54
CA ASP A 17 3.15 -1.55 8.66
C ASP A 17 4.31 -2.47 8.33
N GLU A 18 4.27 -3.12 7.16
CA GLU A 18 5.33 -4.01 6.69
C GLU A 18 6.62 -3.20 6.46
N LEU A 19 6.52 -2.07 5.76
CA LEU A 19 7.66 -1.21 5.47
C LEU A 19 8.33 -0.62 6.73
N LEU A 20 7.53 -0.31 7.75
CA LEU A 20 8.01 0.14 9.05
C LEU A 20 8.73 -0.98 9.81
N ALA A 21 8.15 -2.19 9.83
CA ALA A 21 8.73 -3.35 10.49
C ALA A 21 10.07 -3.75 9.85
N ASP A 22 10.13 -3.80 8.53
CA ASP A 22 11.33 -4.13 7.76
C ASP A 22 12.51 -3.19 8.05
N ARG A 23 12.21 -1.94 8.44
CA ARG A 23 13.20 -0.89 8.75
C ARG A 23 13.41 -0.65 10.25
N GLY A 24 12.67 -1.35 11.10
CA GLY A 24 12.68 -1.10 12.55
C GLY A 24 12.23 0.32 12.92
N LEU A 25 11.40 0.96 12.09
CA LEU A 25 10.90 2.31 12.31
C LEU A 25 9.53 2.28 13.00
N THR A 26 9.28 3.27 13.85
CA THR A 26 7.96 3.44 14.49
C THR A 26 7.13 4.45 13.71
N LEU A 27 5.80 4.32 13.79
CA LEU A 27 4.86 5.29 13.20
C LEU A 27 5.07 6.71 13.76
N ALA A 28 5.43 6.82 15.04
CA ALA A 28 5.77 8.08 15.69
C ALA A 28 7.03 8.69 15.08
N ARG A 29 8.08 7.88 14.83
CA ARG A 29 9.30 8.38 14.19
C ARG A 29 9.05 8.81 12.74
N LEU A 30 8.25 8.06 12.00
CA LEU A 30 7.86 8.45 10.64
C LEU A 30 7.07 9.76 10.62
N SER A 31 6.19 9.99 11.61
CA SER A 31 5.45 11.24 11.78
C SER A 31 6.38 12.46 11.89
N GLU A 32 7.47 12.33 12.65
CA GLU A 32 8.49 13.37 12.79
C GLU A 32 9.27 13.62 11.48
N LEU A 33 9.61 12.56 10.74
CA LEU A 33 10.37 12.66 9.48
C LEU A 33 9.54 13.29 8.35
N VAL A 34 8.26 12.90 8.23
CA VAL A 34 7.36 13.30 7.14
C VAL A 34 6.65 14.62 7.44
N GLY A 35 6.62 15.05 8.71
CA GLY A 35 5.90 16.26 9.13
C GLY A 35 4.37 16.10 9.09
N VAL A 36 3.88 14.86 9.27
CA VAL A 36 2.44 14.53 9.24
C VAL A 36 2.06 13.88 10.57
N SER A 37 0.88 14.20 11.10
CA SER A 37 0.45 13.67 12.40
C SER A 37 0.39 12.13 12.41
N VAL A 38 0.72 11.54 13.56
CA VAL A 38 0.56 10.10 13.81
C VAL A 38 -0.88 9.63 13.52
N VAL A 39 -1.87 10.49 13.79
CA VAL A 39 -3.29 10.21 13.49
C VAL A 39 -3.52 10.05 12.00
N ASN A 40 -3.00 10.94 11.15
CA ASN A 40 -3.14 10.83 9.70
C ASN A 40 -2.43 9.59 9.15
N LEU A 41 -1.21 9.31 9.64
CA LEU A 41 -0.49 8.09 9.27
C LEU A 41 -1.23 6.82 9.71
N SER A 42 -1.87 6.84 10.88
CA SER A 42 -2.70 5.73 11.37
C SER A 42 -3.95 5.54 10.52
N VAL A 43 -4.60 6.62 10.08
CA VAL A 43 -5.75 6.52 9.16
C VAL A 43 -5.32 5.91 7.82
N LEU A 44 -4.16 6.31 7.30
CA LEU A 44 -3.59 5.76 6.07
C LEU A 44 -3.21 4.29 6.20
N LYS A 45 -2.49 3.94 7.27
CA LYS A 45 -2.08 2.56 7.61
C LYS A 45 -3.26 1.59 7.69
N ASN A 46 -4.39 2.06 8.23
CA ASN A 46 -5.58 1.23 8.43
C ASN A 46 -6.56 1.28 7.24
N ASP A 47 -6.12 1.73 6.06
CA ASP A 47 -6.92 1.79 4.84
C ASP A 47 -8.18 2.66 4.93
N ARG A 48 -8.21 3.61 5.86
CA ARG A 48 -9.35 4.52 6.09
C ARG A 48 -9.14 5.91 5.49
N ALA A 49 -8.05 6.13 4.77
CA ALA A 49 -7.77 7.40 4.14
C ALA A 49 -8.64 7.59 2.88
N ARG A 50 -9.42 8.68 2.84
CA ARG A 50 -10.20 9.06 1.65
C ARG A 50 -9.36 9.75 0.58
N ALA A 51 -8.27 10.41 0.98
CA ALA A 51 -7.37 11.12 0.09
C ALA A 51 -5.98 11.22 0.72
N ILE A 52 -4.96 11.31 -0.13
CA ILE A 52 -3.57 11.59 0.26
C ILE A 52 -2.99 12.62 -0.73
N ARG A 53 -2.24 13.61 -0.20
CA ARG A 53 -1.51 14.56 -1.05
C ARG A 53 -0.24 13.90 -1.57
N PHE A 54 0.13 14.16 -2.82
CA PHE A 54 1.38 13.64 -3.37
C PHE A 54 2.62 14.08 -2.60
N THR A 55 2.63 15.29 -2.03
CA THR A 55 3.74 15.72 -1.16
C THR A 55 3.90 14.83 0.07
N THR A 56 2.80 14.41 0.68
CA THR A 56 2.82 13.46 1.80
C THR A 56 3.26 12.08 1.34
N LEU A 57 2.74 11.61 0.19
CA LEU A 57 3.12 10.32 -0.38
C LEU A 57 4.62 10.26 -0.70
N GLN A 58 5.14 11.29 -1.35
CA GLN A 58 6.57 11.44 -1.66
C GLN A 58 7.42 11.43 -0.40
N ALA A 59 7.07 12.24 0.61
CA ALA A 59 7.83 12.30 1.85
C ALA A 59 7.84 10.96 2.60
N ILE A 60 6.75 10.18 2.56
CA ILE A 60 6.73 8.81 3.10
C ILE A 60 7.67 7.91 2.31
N CYS A 61 7.60 7.95 0.97
CA CYS A 61 8.43 7.12 0.10
C CYS A 61 9.93 7.45 0.26
N GLU A 62 10.28 8.72 0.45
CA GLU A 62 11.66 9.16 0.72
C GLU A 62 12.13 8.73 2.12
N ALA A 63 11.30 8.93 3.15
CA ALA A 63 11.63 8.54 4.52
C ALA A 63 11.78 7.01 4.69
N LEU A 64 11.07 6.26 3.86
CA LEU A 64 11.11 4.80 3.84
C LEU A 64 11.97 4.26 2.70
N ASP A 65 12.60 5.07 1.84
CA ASP A 65 13.34 4.55 0.68
C ASP A 65 12.56 3.41 -0.06
N CYS A 66 11.35 3.72 -0.52
CA CYS A 66 10.46 2.78 -1.20
C CYS A 66 9.72 3.42 -2.37
N GLU A 67 9.16 2.60 -3.27
CA GLU A 67 8.29 3.10 -4.33
C GLU A 67 6.82 3.18 -3.87
N VAL A 68 6.02 3.94 -4.62
CA VAL A 68 4.56 4.05 -4.37
C VAL A 68 3.88 2.69 -4.46
N GLY A 69 4.33 1.81 -5.36
CA GLY A 69 3.79 0.46 -5.53
C GLY A 69 4.10 -0.47 -4.36
N ASP A 70 5.16 -0.20 -3.59
CA ASP A 70 5.46 -0.94 -2.38
C ASP A 70 4.53 -0.54 -1.24
N LEU A 71 4.20 0.74 -1.17
CA LEU A 71 3.38 1.34 -0.12
C LEU A 71 1.88 1.15 -0.33
N LEU A 72 1.38 1.36 -1.55
CA LEU A 72 -0.04 1.32 -1.89
C LEU A 72 -0.31 0.23 -2.94
N VAL A 73 -1.04 -0.80 -2.52
CA VAL A 73 -1.39 -1.93 -3.38
C VAL A 73 -2.90 -2.03 -3.55
N ARG A 74 -3.36 -2.41 -4.74
CA ARG A 74 -4.78 -2.70 -4.93
C ARG A 74 -5.06 -4.12 -4.44
N ARG A 75 -5.99 -4.28 -3.49
CA ARG A 75 -6.57 -5.58 -3.16
C ARG A 75 -7.28 -6.07 -4.42
N ARG A 76 -6.71 -7.08 -5.08
CA ARG A 76 -7.41 -7.80 -6.14
C ARG A 76 -8.06 -9.01 -5.49
N GLU A 77 -9.36 -8.96 -5.25
CA GLU A 77 -10.12 -10.21 -5.13
C GLU A 77 -9.97 -10.97 -6.47
N GLY A 78 -9.40 -12.17 -6.42
CA GLY A 78 -9.52 -13.15 -7.51
C GLY A 78 -8.57 -13.04 -8.70
N ARG A 79 -7.29 -12.69 -8.52
CA ARG A 79 -6.26 -13.18 -9.46
C ARG A 79 -5.08 -13.79 -8.70
N HIS A 80 -5.23 -15.08 -8.42
CA HIS A 80 -4.11 -16.01 -8.49
C HIS A 80 -3.59 -15.91 -9.94
N GLY A 81 -2.62 -15.02 -10.17
CA GLY A 81 -1.83 -15.06 -11.40
C GLY A 81 -1.00 -16.35 -11.38
N PRO A 82 -0.81 -17.03 -12.52
CA PRO A 82 -0.06 -18.28 -12.53
C PRO A 82 1.34 -18.01 -12.02
N THR A 83 1.77 -18.80 -11.03
CA THR A 83 3.18 -18.94 -10.67
C THR A 83 3.93 -19.25 -11.97
N LEU A 84 4.86 -18.40 -12.39
CA LEU A 84 5.81 -18.77 -13.45
C LEU A 84 6.67 -19.92 -12.91
N SER A 85 6.19 -21.16 -13.11
CA SER A 85 6.92 -22.39 -12.89
C SER A 85 6.38 -23.51 -13.78
N GLU A 86 6.05 -23.21 -15.04
CA GLU A 86 5.86 -24.23 -16.09
C GLU A 86 6.54 -23.73 -17.38
N ALA A 87 7.86 -23.60 -17.31
CA ALA A 87 8.72 -23.54 -18.48
C ALA A 87 9.62 -24.79 -18.43
N ALA A 88 9.09 -25.91 -18.92
CA ALA A 88 9.82 -27.04 -19.53
C ALA A 88 8.92 -28.28 -19.55
N ASP A 89 8.10 -28.44 -20.58
CA ASP A 89 7.87 -29.76 -21.20
C ASP A 89 7.24 -29.54 -22.60
N GLU A 90 8.09 -29.30 -23.60
CA GLU A 90 7.72 -29.56 -24.99
C GLU A 90 8.26 -30.95 -25.36
N PRO A 91 7.41 -31.92 -25.72
CA PRO A 91 7.84 -33.01 -26.58
C PRO A 91 7.58 -32.60 -28.03
N ALA A 92 8.67 -32.38 -28.76
CA ALA A 92 8.65 -32.42 -30.22
C ALA A 92 8.22 -33.82 -30.67
N THR A 93 7.19 -33.88 -31.52
CA THR A 93 6.89 -35.02 -32.40
C THR A 93 6.39 -34.47 -33.73
#